data_AF-A0A817VSH6-F1
#
_entry.id   AF-A0A817VSH6-F1
#
_cell.length_a   1.000
_cell.length_b   1.000
_cell.length_c   1.000
_cell.angle_alpha   90.00
_cell.angle_beta   90.00
_cell.angle_gamma   90.00
#
_symmetry.space_group_name_H-M   'P 1'
#
loop_
_entity.id
_entity.type
_entity.pdbx_description
1 polymer ?
#
loop_
_entity_poly.entity_id
_entity_poly.type
_entity_poly.pdbx_seq_one_letter_code
_entity_poly.pdbx_strand_id
1 'polypeptide(L)'
;MDKAKPSHENLAVSRYTDLIGEPIACVLSPIKGYEVAPLVSLEQAVAPITNLFDCIEENVWVAKENSKTPPDNLSHEESAAIHLYTMQFDSDPSFYELLNSILRDEYRDNLKPWFTYLKLFLTALHKLPSHPQTVWRGGLCARTQLVSNQNGKSIVPHSYFRDTDKEFVLMPGSYFEVVGQLNPADGLYIIQMKELESPFPCVKPPSNEY
;
A
#
# COMPACT_ATOMS: atom_id res chain seq x y z
N MET A 1 -17.16 28.54 36.98
CA MET A 1 -16.03 28.88 36.07
C MET A 1 -15.80 27.65 35.22
N ASP A 2 -16.57 27.55 34.14
CA ASP A 2 -16.46 26.48 33.16
C ASP A 2 -15.17 26.64 32.38
N LYS A 3 -14.32 25.62 32.40
CA LYS A 3 -13.18 25.53 31.49
C LYS A 3 -13.75 25.26 30.10
N ALA A 4 -13.68 26.28 29.24
CA ALA A 4 -14.02 26.18 27.83
C ALA A 4 -13.29 24.98 27.21
N LYS A 5 -14.04 24.10 26.55
CA LYS A 5 -13.49 23.10 25.62
C LYS A 5 -12.71 23.84 24.53
N PRO A 6 -11.52 23.36 24.12
CA PRO A 6 -10.84 23.94 22.99
C PRO A 6 -11.73 23.76 21.75
N SER A 7 -11.98 24.87 21.06
CA SER A 7 -12.66 24.92 19.78
C SER A 7 -11.98 23.99 18.78
N HIS A 8 -12.76 23.31 17.96
CA HIS A 8 -12.29 22.54 16.80
C HIS A 8 -11.42 23.43 15.91
N GLU A 9 -10.10 23.44 16.16
CA GLU A 9 -9.12 23.99 15.25
C GLU A 9 -9.17 23.17 13.96
N ASN A 10 -9.15 23.88 12.83
CA ASN A 10 -9.01 23.30 11.50
C ASN A 10 -7.79 22.36 11.48
N LEU A 11 -8.02 21.06 11.65
CA LEU A 11 -7.02 20.04 11.36
C LEU A 11 -6.77 20.09 9.85
N ALA A 12 -5.67 20.70 9.43
CA ALA A 12 -5.24 20.69 8.05
C ALA A 12 -5.02 19.23 7.63
N VAL A 13 -5.85 18.74 6.72
CA VAL A 13 -5.67 17.42 6.13
C VAL A 13 -4.45 17.48 5.21
N SER A 14 -3.31 16.99 5.67
CA SER A 14 -2.07 16.94 4.90
C SER A 14 -1.68 15.50 4.59
N ARG A 15 -1.11 15.26 3.40
CA ARG A 15 -0.45 13.97 3.12
C ARG A 15 0.76 13.84 4.04
N TYR A 16 0.89 12.70 4.71
CA TYR A 16 2.12 12.33 5.39
C TYR A 16 3.00 11.50 4.44
N THR A 17 4.31 11.78 4.40
CA THR A 17 5.33 10.96 3.72
C THR A 17 6.59 10.90 4.58
N ASP A 18 7.21 9.72 4.63
CA ASP A 18 8.50 9.46 5.26
C ASP A 18 9.69 9.67 4.31
N LEU A 19 9.43 10.01 3.04
CA LEU A 19 10.44 10.24 2.00
C LEU A 19 10.76 11.73 1.86
N ILE A 20 12.05 12.08 1.95
CA ILE A 20 12.52 13.46 1.81
C ILE A 20 12.31 13.92 0.37
N GLY A 21 11.68 15.09 0.18
CA GLY A 21 11.53 15.73 -1.14
C GLY A 21 10.19 15.47 -1.85
N GLU A 22 9.31 14.65 -1.28
CA GLU A 22 7.96 14.46 -1.81
C GLU A 22 7.01 15.61 -1.39
N PRO A 23 6.12 16.10 -2.29
CA PRO A 23 5.20 17.18 -1.97
C PRO A 23 4.14 16.75 -0.93
N ILE A 24 4.15 17.43 0.22
CA ILE A 24 3.25 17.23 1.37
C ILE A 24 1.89 17.97 1.15
N ALA A 25 1.84 18.90 0.20
CA ALA A 25 0.86 19.99 0.21
C ALA A 25 -0.54 19.70 -0.34
N CYS A 26 -0.80 18.56 -0.99
CA CYS A 26 -2.10 18.33 -1.64
C CYS A 26 -2.75 16.97 -1.34
N VAL A 27 -3.99 17.01 -0.84
CA VAL A 27 -4.90 15.86 -0.89
C VAL A 27 -5.09 15.47 -2.35
N LEU A 28 -4.70 14.24 -2.72
CA LEU A 28 -4.85 13.79 -4.10
C LEU A 28 -6.31 13.47 -4.40
N SER A 29 -6.69 13.65 -5.67
CA SER A 29 -7.98 13.15 -6.16
C SER A 29 -8.07 11.62 -5.94
N PRO A 30 -9.26 11.06 -5.69
CA PRO A 30 -9.42 9.60 -5.60
C PRO A 30 -8.92 8.86 -6.84
N ILE A 31 -8.36 7.66 -6.67
CA ILE A 31 -8.01 6.78 -7.79
C ILE A 31 -9.32 6.22 -8.37
N LYS A 32 -9.51 6.39 -9.69
CA LYS A 32 -10.69 5.95 -10.43
C LYS A 32 -10.27 5.33 -11.77
N GLY A 33 -11.06 4.36 -12.24
CA GLY A 33 -10.89 3.70 -13.54
C GLY A 33 -10.18 2.35 -13.46
N TYR A 34 -9.44 2.08 -12.40
CA TYR A 34 -8.84 0.75 -12.20
C TYR A 34 -9.91 -0.28 -11.83
N GLU A 35 -10.99 0.13 -11.19
CA GLU A 35 -12.02 -0.80 -10.69
C GLU A 35 -12.73 -1.55 -11.82
N VAL A 36 -12.82 -0.92 -13.00
CA VAL A 36 -13.42 -1.48 -14.23
C VAL A 36 -12.41 -2.19 -15.13
N ALA A 37 -11.13 -2.23 -14.74
CA ALA A 37 -10.15 -3.02 -15.47
C ALA A 37 -10.48 -4.52 -15.33
N PRO A 38 -10.23 -5.33 -16.37
CA PRO A 38 -10.50 -6.77 -16.31
C PRO A 38 -9.56 -7.44 -15.30
N LEU A 39 -10.08 -8.47 -14.63
CA LEU A 39 -9.24 -9.38 -13.84
C LEU A 39 -8.57 -10.37 -14.79
N VAL A 40 -7.24 -10.39 -14.81
CA VAL A 40 -6.43 -11.08 -15.83
C VAL A 40 -5.26 -11.84 -15.17
N SER A 41 -4.52 -12.63 -15.95
CA SER A 41 -3.29 -13.28 -15.44
C SER A 41 -2.22 -12.25 -15.09
N LEU A 42 -1.24 -12.62 -14.26
CA LEU A 42 -0.17 -11.72 -13.84
C LEU A 42 0.63 -11.17 -15.04
N GLU A 43 0.91 -11.99 -16.05
CA GLU A 43 1.59 -11.59 -17.28
C GLU A 43 0.80 -10.52 -18.03
N GLN A 44 -0.51 -10.73 -18.19
CA GLN A 44 -1.41 -9.76 -18.81
C GLN A 44 -1.54 -8.49 -17.97
N ALA A 45 -1.50 -8.64 -16.64
CA ALA A 45 -1.62 -7.53 -15.71
C ALA A 45 -0.43 -6.57 -15.80
N VAL A 46 0.79 -7.09 -15.98
CA VAL A 46 2.01 -6.30 -16.12
C VAL A 46 2.35 -5.91 -17.55
N ALA A 47 1.70 -6.51 -18.57
CA ALA A 47 1.98 -6.23 -19.98
C ALA A 47 2.08 -4.73 -20.35
N PRO A 48 1.26 -3.81 -19.80
CA PRO A 48 1.37 -2.38 -20.12
C PRO A 48 2.59 -1.67 -19.52
N ILE A 49 3.25 -2.28 -18.53
CA ILE A 49 4.34 -1.69 -17.75
C ILE A 49 5.67 -2.42 -17.93
N THR A 50 5.75 -3.38 -18.86
CA THR A 50 6.97 -4.20 -19.02
C THR A 50 8.20 -3.38 -19.39
N ASN A 51 8.03 -2.36 -20.23
CA ASN A 51 9.11 -1.47 -20.65
C ASN A 51 9.68 -0.59 -19.52
N LEU A 52 9.12 -0.64 -18.30
CA LEU A 52 9.64 0.09 -17.14
C LEU A 52 10.73 -0.69 -16.39
N PHE A 53 10.95 -1.96 -16.73
CA PHE A 53 11.82 -2.88 -16.00
C PHE A 53 12.60 -3.77 -16.96
N ASP A 54 13.88 -3.98 -16.69
CA ASP A 54 14.75 -4.79 -17.56
C ASP A 54 14.47 -6.31 -17.48
N CYS A 55 13.88 -6.81 -16.37
CA CYS A 55 13.69 -8.24 -16.13
C CYS A 55 12.34 -8.58 -15.48
N ILE A 56 11.25 -7.87 -15.82
CA ILE A 56 9.95 -8.12 -15.20
C ILE A 56 9.38 -9.51 -15.53
N GLU A 57 9.69 -10.06 -16.72
CA GLU A 57 9.14 -11.34 -17.17
C GLU A 57 9.67 -12.50 -16.31
N GLU A 58 10.97 -12.50 -16.01
CA GLU A 58 11.58 -13.47 -15.10
C GLU A 58 11.01 -13.35 -13.69
N ASN A 59 10.83 -12.12 -13.20
CA ASN A 59 10.26 -11.88 -11.88
C ASN A 59 8.80 -12.36 -11.79
N VAL A 60 8.00 -12.13 -12.84
CA VAL A 60 6.63 -12.65 -12.95
C VAL A 60 6.64 -14.18 -12.95
N TRP A 61 7.54 -14.81 -13.68
CA TRP A 61 7.67 -16.26 -13.68
C TRP A 61 7.98 -16.80 -12.28
N VAL A 62 8.96 -16.21 -11.59
CA VAL A 62 9.32 -16.57 -10.20
C VAL A 62 8.14 -16.37 -9.25
N ALA A 63 7.42 -15.25 -9.36
CA ALA A 63 6.26 -14.96 -8.52
C ALA A 63 5.15 -16.00 -8.68
N LYS A 64 4.88 -16.41 -9.91
CA LYS A 64 3.90 -17.46 -10.22
C LYS A 64 4.34 -18.83 -9.74
N GLU A 65 5.60 -19.19 -9.95
CA GLU A 65 6.14 -20.48 -9.52
C GLU A 65 6.02 -20.65 -8.00
N ASN A 66 6.29 -19.58 -7.26
CA ASN A 66 6.18 -19.56 -5.81
C ASN A 66 4.73 -19.51 -5.29
N SER A 67 3.76 -19.15 -6.12
CA SER A 67 2.37 -18.92 -5.69
C SER A 67 1.39 -20.03 -6.08
N LYS A 68 1.86 -21.16 -6.64
CA LYS A 68 1.03 -22.23 -7.24
C LYS A 68 -0.11 -22.76 -6.37
N THR A 69 0.12 -22.84 -5.06
CA THR A 69 -0.84 -23.38 -4.10
C THR A 69 -0.99 -22.39 -2.95
N PRO A 70 -1.76 -21.31 -3.14
CA PRO A 70 -2.01 -20.36 -2.06
C PRO A 70 -2.73 -21.07 -0.91
N PRO A 71 -2.39 -20.76 0.35
CA PRO A 71 -2.96 -21.43 1.53
C PRO A 71 -4.40 -21.01 1.86
N ASP A 72 -4.97 -20.08 1.12
CA ASP A 72 -6.27 -19.45 1.39
C ASP A 72 -7.16 -19.36 0.13
N ASN A 73 -8.11 -18.42 0.10
CA ASN A 73 -9.08 -18.25 -0.98
C ASN A 73 -8.54 -17.39 -2.15
N LEU A 74 -7.25 -17.05 -2.16
CA LEU A 74 -6.64 -16.38 -3.29
C LEU A 74 -6.50 -17.34 -4.47
N SER A 75 -6.69 -16.81 -5.67
CA SER A 75 -6.27 -17.49 -6.89
C SER A 75 -4.74 -17.47 -7.01
N HIS A 76 -4.24 -18.35 -7.87
CA HIS A 76 -2.83 -18.39 -8.25
C HIS A 76 -2.29 -17.01 -8.67
N GLU A 77 -3.04 -16.30 -9.51
CA GLU A 77 -2.66 -15.00 -10.06
C GLU A 77 -2.68 -13.90 -8.98
N GLU A 78 -3.64 -13.94 -8.07
CA GLU A 78 -3.75 -12.98 -6.95
C GLU A 78 -2.61 -13.14 -5.95
N SER A 79 -2.28 -14.37 -5.55
CA SER A 79 -1.12 -14.65 -4.70
C SER A 79 0.18 -14.23 -5.37
N ALA A 80 0.32 -14.50 -6.67
CA ALA A 80 1.51 -14.12 -7.42
C ALA A 80 1.67 -12.60 -7.55
N ALA A 81 0.57 -11.84 -7.63
CA ALA A 81 0.62 -10.39 -7.61
C ALA A 81 1.17 -9.84 -6.28
N ILE A 82 0.76 -10.42 -5.15
CA ILE A 82 1.32 -10.06 -3.83
C ILE A 82 2.79 -10.43 -3.74
N HIS A 83 3.16 -11.62 -4.22
CA HIS A 83 4.54 -12.07 -4.24
C HIS A 83 5.42 -11.08 -5.03
N LEU A 84 5.02 -10.74 -6.26
CA LEU A 84 5.72 -9.77 -7.12
C LEU A 84 5.87 -8.40 -6.43
N TYR A 85 4.84 -7.93 -5.72
CA TYR A 85 4.90 -6.69 -4.96
C TYR A 85 5.97 -6.72 -3.86
N THR A 86 6.24 -7.86 -3.25
CA THR A 86 7.26 -7.99 -2.19
C THR A 86 8.63 -8.41 -2.70
N MET A 87 8.75 -8.79 -3.97
CA MET A 87 10.02 -9.24 -4.53
C MET A 87 11.03 -8.10 -4.55
N GLN A 88 12.26 -8.43 -4.15
CA GLN A 88 13.39 -7.54 -4.35
C GLN A 88 13.87 -7.67 -5.79
N PHE A 89 13.79 -6.57 -6.53
CA PHE A 89 14.35 -6.50 -7.88
C PHE A 89 15.80 -6.05 -7.78
N ASP A 90 16.65 -6.56 -8.67
CA ASP A 90 18.05 -6.12 -8.79
C ASP A 90 18.17 -4.73 -9.43
N SER A 91 17.09 -4.22 -10.01
CA SER A 91 16.99 -2.88 -10.63
C SER A 91 16.57 -1.80 -9.62
N ASP A 92 17.06 -0.57 -9.82
CA ASP A 92 16.64 0.63 -9.09
C ASP A 92 15.80 1.54 -10.02
N PRO A 93 14.53 1.85 -9.70
CA PRO A 93 13.77 1.41 -8.52
C PRO A 93 13.26 -0.03 -8.64
N SER A 94 13.03 -0.66 -7.49
CA SER A 94 12.31 -1.94 -7.45
C SER A 94 10.82 -1.77 -7.76
N PHE A 95 10.14 -2.89 -8.03
CA PHE A 95 8.73 -2.87 -8.45
C PHE A 95 7.80 -2.15 -7.46
N TYR A 96 7.94 -2.44 -6.16
CA TYR A 96 7.11 -1.82 -5.13
C TYR A 96 7.44 -0.34 -4.93
N GLU A 97 8.71 0.06 -5.08
CA GLU A 97 9.13 1.45 -4.98
C GLU A 97 8.53 2.29 -6.10
N LEU A 98 8.58 1.78 -7.34
CA LEU A 98 7.99 2.45 -8.49
C LEU A 98 6.46 2.49 -8.40
N LEU A 99 5.80 1.38 -8.08
CA LEU A 99 4.34 1.38 -7.92
C LEU A 99 3.90 2.39 -6.85
N ASN A 100 4.57 2.37 -5.69
CA ASN A 100 4.22 3.24 -4.60
C ASN A 100 4.51 4.71 -4.91
N SER A 101 5.54 5.03 -5.70
CA SER A 101 5.80 6.40 -6.16
C SER A 101 4.71 6.87 -7.13
N ILE A 102 4.29 6.04 -8.08
CA ILE A 102 3.21 6.38 -9.03
C ILE A 102 1.85 6.51 -8.32
N LEU A 103 1.58 5.71 -7.28
CA LEU A 103 0.39 5.88 -6.44
C LEU A 103 0.36 7.23 -5.69
N ARG A 104 1.53 7.82 -5.44
CA ARG A 104 1.69 9.14 -4.82
C ARG A 104 1.77 10.28 -5.83
N ASP A 105 1.78 10.00 -7.13
CA ASP A 105 1.87 10.99 -8.19
C ASP A 105 0.58 11.83 -8.29
N GLU A 106 0.76 13.14 -8.52
CA GLU A 106 -0.32 14.09 -8.80
C GLU A 106 -0.93 13.92 -10.18
N TYR A 107 -0.11 13.52 -11.16
CA TYR A 107 -0.53 13.25 -12.53
C TYR A 107 -1.08 11.83 -12.63
N ARG A 108 -2.37 11.68 -12.34
CA ARG A 108 -3.05 10.37 -12.32
C ARG A 108 -3.07 9.61 -13.64
N ASP A 109 -2.75 10.26 -14.74
CA ASP A 109 -2.55 9.59 -16.03
C ASP A 109 -1.36 8.63 -16.01
N ASN A 110 -0.33 8.90 -15.20
CA ASN A 110 0.83 8.03 -15.03
C ASN A 110 0.47 6.69 -14.37
N LEU A 111 -0.66 6.64 -13.64
CA LEU A 111 -1.15 5.43 -13.00
C LEU A 111 -1.94 4.52 -13.97
N LYS A 112 -2.43 5.05 -15.10
CA LYS A 112 -3.29 4.28 -16.04
C LYS A 112 -2.65 2.98 -16.54
N PRO A 113 -1.36 2.92 -16.91
CA PRO A 113 -0.71 1.67 -17.31
C PRO A 113 -0.74 0.60 -16.20
N TRP A 114 -0.81 1.01 -14.94
CA TRP A 114 -0.81 0.12 -13.78
C TRP A 114 -2.21 -0.41 -13.42
N PHE A 115 -3.28 0.03 -14.07
CA PHE A 115 -4.65 -0.29 -13.65
C PHE A 115 -4.97 -1.79 -13.64
N THR A 116 -4.47 -2.54 -14.63
CA THR A 116 -4.64 -4.00 -14.70
C THR A 116 -3.93 -4.71 -13.56
N TYR A 117 -2.70 -4.30 -13.25
CA TYR A 117 -1.97 -4.81 -12.08
C TYR A 117 -2.64 -4.41 -10.76
N LEU A 118 -3.04 -3.15 -10.61
CA LEU A 118 -3.75 -2.66 -9.43
C LEU A 118 -5.06 -3.39 -9.20
N LYS A 119 -5.82 -3.69 -10.25
CA LYS A 119 -7.04 -4.49 -10.15
C LYS A 119 -6.73 -5.86 -9.56
N LEU A 120 -5.73 -6.57 -10.09
CA LEU A 120 -5.34 -7.89 -9.60
C LEU A 120 -4.85 -7.84 -8.14
N PHE A 121 -3.90 -6.95 -7.84
CA PHE A 121 -3.30 -6.80 -6.51
C PHE A 121 -4.32 -6.38 -5.45
N LEU A 122 -5.16 -5.37 -5.73
CA LEU A 122 -6.16 -4.92 -4.77
C LEU A 122 -7.28 -5.94 -4.60
N THR A 123 -7.64 -6.71 -5.63
CA THR A 123 -8.59 -7.83 -5.47
C THR A 123 -8.03 -8.88 -4.52
N ALA A 124 -6.75 -9.24 -4.65
CA ALA A 124 -6.06 -10.13 -3.72
C ALA A 124 -6.12 -9.61 -2.27
N LEU A 125 -5.71 -8.35 -2.05
CA LEU A 125 -5.72 -7.76 -0.70
C LEU A 125 -7.12 -7.67 -0.08
N HIS A 126 -8.17 -7.42 -0.87
CA HIS A 126 -9.55 -7.36 -0.35
C HIS A 126 -10.08 -8.73 0.08
N LYS A 127 -9.60 -9.84 -0.52
CA LYS A 127 -9.99 -11.20 -0.13
C LYS A 127 -9.33 -11.65 1.18
N LEU A 128 -8.16 -11.10 1.52
CA LEU A 128 -7.46 -11.41 2.75
C LEU A 128 -8.20 -10.89 4.00
N PRO A 129 -8.20 -11.63 5.12
CA PRO A 129 -8.81 -11.17 6.37
C PRO A 129 -8.08 -9.93 6.92
N SER A 130 -8.87 -8.96 7.40
CA SER A 130 -8.34 -7.80 8.12
C SER A 130 -7.92 -8.20 9.54
N HIS A 131 -6.75 -7.74 9.97
CA HIS A 131 -6.22 -8.00 11.30
C HIS A 131 -6.00 -6.69 12.06
N PRO A 132 -6.95 -6.27 12.91
CA PRO A 132 -6.78 -5.09 13.73
C PRO A 132 -5.64 -5.29 14.72
N GLN A 133 -4.56 -4.55 14.55
CA GLN A 133 -3.41 -4.63 15.45
C GLN A 133 -2.56 -3.37 15.39
N THR A 134 -1.57 -3.33 16.27
CA THR A 134 -0.57 -2.28 16.31
C THR A 134 0.65 -2.71 15.50
N VAL A 135 0.92 -2.02 14.39
CA VAL A 135 2.10 -2.27 13.54
C VAL A 135 3.13 -1.17 13.68
N TRP A 136 4.38 -1.52 13.40
CA TRP A 136 5.51 -0.61 13.47
C TRP A 136 6.10 -0.42 12.08
N ARG A 137 6.35 0.82 11.67
CA ARG A 137 7.05 1.15 10.43
C ARG A 137 8.24 2.06 10.73
N GLY A 138 9.44 1.62 10.36
CA GLY A 138 10.65 2.45 10.40
C GLY A 138 10.85 3.17 9.07
N GLY A 139 11.06 4.49 9.12
CA GLY A 139 11.48 5.29 7.96
C GLY A 139 12.97 5.65 8.02
N LEU A 140 13.57 5.94 6.86
CA LEU A 140 14.98 6.30 6.67
C LEU A 140 15.46 7.45 7.58
N CYS A 141 14.59 8.42 7.89
CA CYS A 141 14.93 9.52 8.80
C CYS A 141 14.43 9.25 10.23
N ALA A 142 15.09 8.33 10.94
CA ALA A 142 14.97 8.14 12.40
C ALA A 142 13.54 8.34 12.93
N ARG A 143 12.57 7.76 12.24
CA ARG A 143 11.14 7.93 12.54
C ARG A 143 10.52 6.57 12.61
N THR A 144 10.02 6.23 13.79
CA THR A 144 9.28 5.00 14.02
C THR A 144 7.81 5.35 14.15
N GLN A 145 6.97 4.79 13.29
CA GLN A 145 5.53 4.99 13.34
C GLN A 145 4.89 3.83 14.05
N LEU A 146 4.07 4.15 15.04
CA LEU A 146 3.17 3.21 15.68
C LEU A 146 1.78 3.39 15.08
N VAL A 147 1.28 2.37 14.39
CA VAL A 147 -0.01 2.45 13.71
C VAL A 147 -0.97 1.45 14.31
N SER A 148 -2.00 1.94 15.02
CA SER A 148 -3.17 1.14 15.36
C SER A 148 -4.05 1.07 14.12
N ASN A 149 -4.02 -0.08 13.43
CA ASN A 149 -4.79 -0.31 12.21
C ASN A 149 -6.01 -1.20 12.48
N GLN A 150 -7.02 -1.06 11.65
CA GLN A 150 -8.23 -1.89 11.62
C GLN A 150 -8.24 -2.80 10.38
N ASN A 151 -7.65 -2.34 9.26
CA ASN A 151 -7.80 -2.97 7.94
C ASN A 151 -6.50 -3.55 7.36
N GLY A 152 -5.44 -3.66 8.16
CA GLY A 152 -4.18 -4.26 7.72
C GLY A 152 -4.34 -5.70 7.27
N LYS A 153 -3.67 -6.04 6.17
CA LYS A 153 -3.65 -7.38 5.57
C LYS A 153 -2.31 -8.02 5.85
N SER A 154 -2.33 -9.18 6.52
CA SER A 154 -1.13 -10.02 6.61
C SER A 154 -0.87 -10.60 5.22
N ILE A 155 0.31 -10.35 4.68
CA ILE A 155 0.71 -10.87 3.36
C ILE A 155 1.81 -11.92 3.45
N VAL A 156 2.28 -12.24 4.68
CA VAL A 156 3.33 -13.22 4.96
C VAL A 156 3.18 -14.52 4.15
N PRO A 157 1.99 -15.15 4.03
CA PRO A 157 1.86 -16.41 3.32
C PRO A 157 2.13 -16.32 1.80
N HIS A 158 2.10 -15.10 1.24
CA HIS A 158 2.25 -14.83 -0.18
C HIS A 158 3.53 -14.04 -0.50
N SER A 159 4.23 -13.55 0.52
CA SER A 159 5.42 -12.72 0.36
C SER A 159 6.59 -13.50 -0.23
N TYR A 160 7.49 -12.75 -0.87
CA TYR A 160 8.83 -13.20 -1.22
C TYR A 160 9.65 -13.54 0.03
N PHE A 161 9.46 -12.80 1.13
CA PHE A 161 10.16 -13.00 2.39
C PHE A 161 9.39 -13.94 3.33
N ARG A 162 9.44 -15.24 3.04
CA ARG A 162 8.68 -16.28 3.77
C ARG A 162 9.12 -16.52 5.21
N ASP A 163 10.34 -16.12 5.55
CA ASP A 163 10.91 -16.33 6.88
C ASP A 163 10.62 -15.17 7.84
N THR A 164 9.66 -14.30 7.49
CA THR A 164 9.27 -13.15 8.31
C THR A 164 7.86 -13.34 8.87
N ASP A 165 7.70 -13.14 10.18
CA ASP A 165 6.40 -13.34 10.83
C ASP A 165 5.49 -12.09 10.78
N LYS A 166 5.94 -10.99 10.15
CA LYS A 166 5.40 -9.64 10.45
C LYS A 166 5.26 -8.69 9.26
N GLU A 167 4.97 -9.21 8.07
CA GLU A 167 4.65 -8.35 6.93
C GLU A 167 3.16 -8.04 6.84
N PHE A 168 2.86 -6.74 6.98
CA PHE A 168 1.51 -6.20 6.88
C PHE A 168 1.48 -5.09 5.84
N VAL A 169 0.49 -5.15 4.96
CA VAL A 169 0.17 -4.09 4.01
C VAL A 169 -1.09 -3.37 4.47
N LEU A 170 -1.01 -2.04 4.49
CA LEU A 170 -2.16 -1.16 4.67
C LEU A 170 -2.71 -0.82 3.29
N MET A 171 -4.03 -0.70 3.18
CA MET A 171 -4.67 -0.38 1.92
C MET A 171 -4.25 1.03 1.44
N PRO A 172 -4.02 1.23 0.14
CA PRO A 172 -3.74 2.57 -0.37
C PRO A 172 -4.91 3.50 -0.07
N GLY A 173 -4.59 4.70 0.40
CA GLY A 173 -5.61 5.67 0.82
C GLY A 173 -6.20 5.44 2.21
N SER A 174 -5.61 4.57 3.05
CA SER A 174 -5.92 4.54 4.50
C SER A 174 -5.68 5.91 5.14
N TYR A 175 -6.57 6.28 6.05
CA TYR A 175 -6.60 7.59 6.70
C TYR A 175 -6.25 7.46 8.18
N PHE A 176 -5.43 8.37 8.70
CA PHE A 176 -4.91 8.29 10.07
C PHE A 176 -4.99 9.64 10.78
N GLU A 177 -5.23 9.58 12.08
CA GLU A 177 -5.05 10.70 13.00
C GLU A 177 -3.76 10.51 13.79
N VAL A 178 -2.97 11.57 13.92
CA VAL A 178 -1.82 11.59 14.83
C VAL A 178 -2.34 11.79 16.25
N VAL A 179 -2.19 10.76 17.08
CA VAL A 179 -2.67 10.76 18.47
C VAL A 179 -1.58 11.07 19.48
N GLY A 180 -0.31 11.00 19.07
CA GLY A 180 0.83 11.29 19.93
C GLY A 180 2.15 11.39 19.18
N GLN A 181 3.09 12.09 19.80
CA GLN A 181 4.46 12.20 19.31
C GLN A 181 5.42 12.11 20.50
N LEU A 182 6.47 11.31 20.35
CA LEU A 182 7.56 11.18 21.32
C LEU A 182 8.90 11.46 20.62
N ASN A 183 9.81 12.10 21.33
CA ASN A 183 11.19 12.29 20.91
C ASN A 183 12.12 11.67 21.97
N PRO A 184 12.37 10.35 21.93
CA PRO A 184 13.14 9.66 22.96
C PRO A 184 14.66 9.89 22.88
N ALA A 185 15.18 10.33 21.72
CA ALA A 185 16.59 10.61 21.51
C ALA A 185 16.76 11.59 20.34
N ASP A 186 17.89 12.30 20.28
CA ASP A 186 18.12 13.27 19.21
C ASP A 186 17.99 12.63 17.82
N GLY A 187 17.25 13.30 16.95
CA GLY A 187 16.88 12.79 15.63
C GLY A 187 15.80 11.70 15.61
N LEU A 188 15.47 11.03 16.71
CA LEU A 188 14.47 9.96 16.76
C LEU A 188 13.08 10.48 17.12
N TYR A 189 12.12 10.29 16.21
CA TYR A 189 10.72 10.61 16.47
C TYR A 189 9.86 9.35 16.43
N ILE A 190 9.04 9.16 17.44
CA ILE A 190 7.98 8.15 17.43
C ILE A 190 6.64 8.85 17.25
N ILE A 191 5.96 8.58 16.13
CA ILE A 191 4.65 9.16 15.84
C ILE A 191 3.61 8.06 16.02
N GLN A 192 2.66 8.29 16.92
CA GLN A 192 1.55 7.40 17.17
C GLN A 192 0.37 7.82 16.30
N MET A 193 -0.15 6.88 15.53
CA MET A 193 -1.24 7.08 14.58
C MET A 193 -2.34 6.05 14.80
N LYS A 194 -3.58 6.51 14.65
CA LYS A 194 -4.77 5.67 14.73
C LYS A 194 -5.51 5.71 13.40
N GLU A 195 -5.77 4.54 12.81
CA GLU A 195 -6.57 4.45 11.58
C GLU A 195 -7.99 4.92 11.86
N LEU A 196 -8.49 5.75 10.95
CA LEU A 196 -9.85 6.26 10.93
C LEU A 196 -10.52 5.88 9.60
N GLU A 197 -11.85 5.87 9.61
CA GLU A 197 -12.60 5.81 8.36
C GLU A 197 -12.34 7.09 7.55
N SER A 198 -12.00 6.92 6.27
CA SER A 198 -11.78 8.06 5.38
C SER A 198 -13.10 8.80 5.13
N PRO A 199 -13.12 10.15 5.16
CA PRO A 199 -14.33 10.92 4.88
C PRO A 199 -14.85 10.75 3.44
N PHE A 200 -14.00 10.25 2.53
CA PHE A 200 -14.36 9.85 1.17
C PHE A 200 -13.53 8.64 0.72
N PRO A 201 -14.05 7.75 -0.15
CA PRO A 201 -13.30 6.60 -0.64
C PRO A 201 -12.18 7.06 -1.59
N CYS A 202 -10.94 7.08 -1.08
CA CYS A 202 -9.73 7.42 -1.86
C CYS A 202 -9.44 6.40 -2.95
N VAL A 203 -9.74 5.13 -2.68
CA VAL A 203 -9.64 3.98 -3.58
C VAL A 203 -10.91 3.18 -3.38
N LYS A 204 -11.73 3.03 -4.41
CA LYS A 204 -12.94 2.21 -4.32
C LYS A 204 -12.56 0.74 -4.24
N PRO A 205 -13.27 -0.13 -3.54
CA PRO A 205 -13.02 -1.57 -3.63
C PRO A 205 -13.13 -2.05 -5.09
N PRO A 206 -12.33 -3.05 -5.50
CA PRO A 206 -12.44 -3.63 -6.84
C PRO A 206 -13.87 -4.14 -7.03
N SER A 207 -14.47 -3.91 -8.22
CA SER A 207 -15.76 -4.51 -8.52
C SER A 207 -15.65 -6.03 -8.43
N ASN A 208 -16.51 -6.64 -7.62
CA ASN A 208 -16.74 -8.08 -7.68
C ASN A 208 -17.49 -8.35 -8.97
N GLU A 209 -16.77 -8.70 -10.04
CA GLU A 209 -17.39 -9.44 -11.12
C GLU A 209 -17.61 -10.85 -10.57
N TYR A 210 -18.84 -11.10 -10.10
CA TYR A 210 -19.34 -12.41 -9.70
C TYR A 210 -19.66 -13.26 -10.93
#